data_AF-X1IMQ6-F1
#
_entry.id   AF-X1IMQ6-F1
#
_cell.length_a   1.000
_cell.length_b   1.000
_cell.length_c   1.000
_cell.angle_alpha   90.00
_cell.angle_beta   90.00
_cell.angle_gamma   90.00
#
_symmetry.space_group_name_H-M   'P 1'
#
loop_
_entity.id
_entity.type
_entity.pdbx_description
1 polymer ?
#
loop_
_entity_poly.entity_id
_entity_poly.type
_entity_poly.pdbx_seq_one_letter_code
_entity_poly.pdbx_strand_id
1 'polypeptide(L)'
;SLPDLDITIIDSKVTSIQLGYVVMEAAKAAKEGKNKEEIIDMVNNIVEKIRILFLPKTLEYLRKGGRIGTAKSLLAVALKIQPILTVKEGEVAPYKNACLDFCVKSIDESIFNSLIYFLICSIFFFTFPLLESGFIINFVLKINTLITNGLYRDLSYNYL
;
A
#
# COMPACT_ATOMS: atom_id res chain seq x y z
N SER A 1 -17.23 -29.39 -19.86
CA SER A 1 -16.92 -29.39 -18.41
C SER A 1 -15.52 -29.93 -18.25
N LEU A 2 -14.74 -29.41 -17.30
CA LEU A 2 -13.41 -29.91 -16.95
C LEU A 2 -13.56 -30.71 -15.64
N PRO A 3 -13.89 -32.01 -15.71
CA PRO A 3 -14.39 -32.75 -14.54
C PRO A 3 -13.28 -33.12 -13.55
N ASP A 4 -12.02 -33.15 -14.00
CA ASP A 4 -10.88 -33.69 -13.25
C ASP A 4 -9.90 -32.60 -12.76
N LEU A 5 -10.28 -31.32 -12.84
CA LEU A 5 -9.44 -30.24 -12.31
C LEU A 5 -9.83 -29.90 -10.87
N ASP A 6 -8.84 -29.94 -10.00
CA ASP A 6 -8.92 -29.43 -8.63
C ASP A 6 -8.79 -27.89 -8.65
N ILE A 7 -9.93 -27.20 -8.53
CA ILE A 7 -10.03 -25.74 -8.63
C ILE A 7 -10.55 -25.16 -7.32
N THR A 8 -9.74 -24.33 -6.67
CA THR A 8 -10.17 -23.52 -5.52
C THR A 8 -10.38 -22.07 -5.95
N ILE A 9 -11.56 -21.51 -5.62
CA ILE A 9 -11.88 -20.11 -5.84
C ILE A 9 -11.71 -19.36 -4.52
N ILE A 10 -10.88 -18.32 -4.53
CA ILE A 10 -10.63 -17.46 -3.36
C ILE A 10 -11.27 -16.10 -3.62
N ASP A 11 -12.17 -15.67 -2.74
CA ASP A 11 -12.59 -14.28 -2.69
C ASP A 11 -11.49 -13.46 -2.01
N SER A 12 -10.78 -12.65 -2.80
CA SER A 12 -9.61 -11.92 -2.32
C SER A 12 -9.97 -10.72 -1.43
N LYS A 13 -11.21 -10.21 -1.49
CA LYS A 13 -11.66 -8.98 -0.80
C LYS A 13 -10.79 -7.73 -1.02
N VAL A 14 -9.82 -7.78 -1.94
CA VAL A 14 -8.85 -6.74 -2.25
C VAL A 14 -8.76 -6.53 -3.76
N THR A 15 -8.23 -5.37 -4.17
CA THR A 15 -8.18 -5.00 -5.59
C THR A 15 -6.89 -4.27 -5.95
N SER A 16 -6.72 -3.95 -7.24
CA SER A 16 -5.57 -3.20 -7.76
C SER A 16 -4.24 -3.86 -7.36
N ILE A 17 -3.27 -3.07 -6.90
CA ILE A 17 -1.94 -3.54 -6.54
C ILE A 17 -1.94 -4.61 -5.44
N GLN A 18 -2.91 -4.59 -4.52
CA GLN A 18 -3.01 -5.61 -3.47
C GLN A 18 -3.28 -6.99 -4.07
N LEU A 19 -4.22 -7.05 -5.02
CA LEU A 19 -4.55 -8.30 -5.71
C LEU A 19 -3.35 -8.78 -6.55
N GLY A 20 -2.67 -7.87 -7.26
CA GLY A 20 -1.47 -8.20 -8.01
C GLY A 20 -0.36 -8.78 -7.13
N TYR A 21 -0.16 -8.21 -5.94
CA TYR A 21 0.80 -8.72 -4.95
C TYR A 21 0.44 -10.13 -4.48
N VAL A 22 -0.82 -10.35 -4.08
CA VAL A 22 -1.31 -11.67 -3.63
C VAL A 22 -1.12 -12.73 -4.72
N VAL A 23 -1.48 -12.42 -5.98
CA VAL A 23 -1.31 -13.35 -7.11
C VAL A 23 0.17 -13.64 -7.37
N MET A 24 1.04 -12.64 -7.27
CA MET A 24 2.48 -12.81 -7.45
C MET A 24 3.09 -13.71 -6.37
N GLU A 25 2.72 -13.53 -5.10
CA GLU A 25 3.20 -14.36 -4.00
C GLU A 25 2.68 -15.80 -4.11
N ALA A 26 1.42 -15.99 -4.49
CA ALA A 26 0.86 -17.32 -4.76
C ALA A 26 1.60 -18.03 -5.92
N ALA A 27 1.90 -17.32 -7.01
CA ALA A 27 2.65 -17.87 -8.14
C ALA A 27 4.10 -18.25 -7.77
N LYS A 28 4.76 -17.44 -6.93
CA LYS A 28 6.09 -17.77 -6.39
C LYS A 28 6.04 -19.02 -5.52
N ALA A 29 5.09 -19.10 -4.59
CA ALA A 29 4.91 -20.26 -3.72
C ALA A 29 4.64 -21.56 -4.50
N ALA A 30 3.82 -21.49 -5.55
CA ALA A 30 3.59 -22.61 -6.45
C ALA A 30 4.88 -23.04 -7.18
N LYS A 31 5.69 -22.08 -7.65
CA LYS A 31 6.98 -22.35 -8.28
C LYS A 31 7.99 -22.98 -7.32
N GLU A 32 7.91 -22.65 -6.03
CA GLU A 32 8.72 -23.23 -4.96
C GLU A 32 8.25 -24.64 -4.54
N GLY A 33 7.15 -25.13 -5.11
CA GLY A 33 6.63 -26.47 -4.84
C GLY A 33 5.75 -26.57 -3.60
N LYS A 34 5.24 -25.45 -3.08
CA LYS A 34 4.25 -25.48 -2.00
C LYS A 34 2.96 -26.15 -2.47
N ASN A 35 2.30 -26.86 -1.56
CA ASN A 35 1.02 -27.48 -1.85
C ASN A 35 -0.12 -26.44 -1.82
N LYS A 36 -1.31 -26.87 -2.27
CA LYS A 36 -2.47 -26.00 -2.45
C LYS A 36 -2.92 -25.36 -1.14
N GLU A 37 -2.97 -26.13 -0.07
CA GLU A 37 -3.41 -25.69 1.26
C GLU A 37 -2.46 -24.63 1.84
N GLU A 38 -1.14 -24.84 1.70
CA GLU A 38 -0.13 -23.86 2.13
C GLU A 38 -0.25 -22.53 1.38
N ILE A 39 -0.56 -22.58 0.08
CA ILE A 39 -0.74 -21.39 -0.75
C ILE A 39 -2.01 -20.64 -0.32
N ILE A 40 -3.11 -21.36 -0.08
CA ILE A 40 -4.38 -20.76 0.39
C ILE A 40 -4.17 -20.06 1.73
N ASP A 41 -3.52 -20.72 2.69
CA ASP A 41 -3.26 -20.15 4.01
C ASP A 41 -2.35 -18.91 3.92
N MET A 42 -1.33 -18.96 3.07
CA MET A 42 -0.47 -17.80 2.82
C MET A 42 -1.27 -16.63 2.22
N VAL A 43 -2.09 -16.89 1.21
CA VAL A 43 -2.91 -15.88 0.54
C VAL A 43 -3.85 -15.21 1.54
N ASN A 44 -4.55 -16.00 2.36
CA ASN A 44 -5.45 -15.48 3.40
C ASN A 44 -4.70 -14.59 4.40
N ASN A 45 -3.53 -15.04 4.86
CA ASN A 45 -2.67 -14.27 5.76
C ASN A 45 -2.21 -12.92 5.16
N ILE A 46 -1.89 -12.89 3.86
CA ILE A 46 -1.49 -11.66 3.17
C ILE A 46 -2.69 -10.71 3.07
N VAL A 47 -3.85 -11.22 2.63
CA VAL A 47 -5.09 -10.45 2.48
C VAL A 47 -5.51 -9.80 3.80
N GLU A 48 -5.38 -10.50 4.93
CA GLU A 48 -5.72 -9.96 6.25
C GLU A 48 -4.84 -8.78 6.67
N LYS A 49 -3.59 -8.73 6.22
CA LYS A 49 -2.59 -7.73 6.67
C LYS A 49 -2.44 -6.56 5.70
N ILE A 50 -2.70 -6.77 4.41
CA ILE A 50 -2.50 -5.74 3.40
C ILE A 50 -3.62 -4.70 3.45
N ARG A 51 -3.25 -3.42 3.30
CA ARG A 51 -4.20 -2.29 3.24
C ARG A 51 -3.87 -1.43 2.03
N ILE A 52 -4.89 -0.87 1.40
CA ILE A 52 -4.76 0.15 0.35
C ILE A 52 -5.38 1.44 0.83
N LEU A 53 -4.69 2.54 0.54
CA LEU A 53 -5.19 3.89 0.71
C LEU A 53 -5.27 4.53 -0.66
N PHE A 54 -6.35 5.26 -0.90
CA PHE A 54 -6.51 6.00 -2.14
C PHE A 54 -7.33 7.26 -1.93
N LEU A 55 -7.03 8.26 -2.76
CA LEU A 55 -7.63 9.59 -2.75
C LEU A 55 -8.33 9.81 -4.09
N PRO A 56 -9.65 9.58 -4.19
CA PRO A 56 -10.35 9.91 -5.42
C PRO A 56 -10.51 11.43 -5.56
N LYS A 57 -10.37 11.95 -6.78
CA LYS A 57 -10.68 13.37 -7.07
C LYS A 57 -12.13 13.73 -6.76
N THR A 58 -13.05 12.76 -6.93
CA THR A 58 -14.47 12.90 -6.62
C THR A 58 -15.07 11.53 -6.28
N LEU A 59 -16.03 11.51 -5.35
CA LEU A 59 -16.80 10.30 -5.00
C LEU A 59 -17.87 9.95 -6.05
N GLU A 60 -18.12 10.84 -7.02
CA GLU A 60 -19.20 10.69 -7.99
C GLU A 60 -19.06 9.43 -8.85
N TYR A 61 -17.83 9.05 -9.21
CA TYR A 61 -17.58 7.82 -9.97
C TYR A 61 -17.87 6.56 -9.15
N LEU A 62 -17.48 6.54 -7.87
CA LEU A 62 -17.80 5.44 -6.96
C LEU A 62 -19.32 5.34 -6.74
N ARG A 63 -20.00 6.48 -6.63
CA ARG A 63 -21.46 6.57 -6.50
C ARG A 63 -22.18 6.05 -7.74
N LYS A 64 -21.84 6.56 -8.93
CA LYS A 64 -22.42 6.13 -10.21
C LYS A 64 -22.16 4.65 -10.49
N GLY A 65 -21.00 4.15 -10.07
CA GLY A 65 -20.67 2.73 -10.18
C GLY A 65 -21.37 1.84 -9.15
N GLY A 66 -21.93 2.39 -8.07
CA GLY A 66 -22.48 1.61 -6.96
C GLY A 66 -21.44 0.97 -6.04
N ARG A 67 -20.15 1.31 -6.19
CA ARG A 67 -19.03 0.76 -5.37
C ARG A 67 -18.57 1.73 -4.28
N ILE A 68 -19.41 2.69 -3.92
CA ILE A 68 -19.09 3.67 -2.87
C ILE A 68 -19.10 3.07 -1.47
N GLY A 69 -19.81 1.94 -1.27
CA GLY A 69 -19.90 1.24 0.00
C GLY A 69 -20.26 2.17 1.17
N THR A 70 -19.59 1.97 2.29
CA THR A 70 -19.78 2.76 3.51
C THR A 70 -19.26 4.21 3.40
N ALA A 71 -18.43 4.52 2.40
CA ALA A 71 -17.96 5.89 2.14
C ALA A 71 -19.07 6.84 1.63
N LYS A 72 -20.30 6.34 1.41
CA LYS A 72 -21.48 7.16 1.09
C LYS A 72 -21.76 8.22 2.16
N SER A 73 -21.38 7.96 3.42
CA SER A 73 -21.48 8.92 4.54
C SER A 73 -20.69 10.21 4.29
N LEU A 74 -19.64 10.17 3.46
CA LEU A 74 -18.78 11.30 3.16
C LEU A 74 -19.27 12.17 2.00
N LEU A 75 -20.38 11.83 1.33
CA LEU A 75 -20.88 12.60 0.18
C LEU A 75 -21.14 14.08 0.52
N ALA A 76 -21.58 14.38 1.75
CA ALA A 76 -21.83 15.76 2.19
C ALA A 76 -20.53 16.55 2.44
N VAL A 77 -19.45 15.87 2.85
CA VAL A 77 -18.16 16.49 3.24
C VAL A 77 -17.19 16.56 2.04
N ALA A 78 -17.29 15.61 1.11
CA ALA A 78 -16.43 15.51 -0.08
C ALA A 78 -16.55 16.69 -1.06
N LEU A 79 -17.59 17.53 -0.94
CA LEU A 79 -17.76 18.73 -1.76
C LEU A 79 -16.70 19.81 -1.48
N LYS A 80 -16.02 19.76 -0.32
CA LYS A 80 -15.01 20.76 0.08
C LYS A 80 -13.61 20.19 0.32
N ILE A 81 -13.50 18.88 0.58
CA ILE A 81 -12.24 18.22 0.98
C ILE A 81 -12.16 16.86 0.29
N GLN A 82 -10.99 16.48 -0.22
CA GLN A 82 -10.77 15.13 -0.75
C GLN A 82 -10.56 14.12 0.40
N PRO A 83 -11.46 13.14 0.59
CA PRO A 83 -11.32 12.18 1.67
C PRO A 83 -10.35 11.04 1.33
N ILE A 84 -9.66 10.53 2.35
CA ILE A 84 -8.84 9.31 2.23
C ILE A 84 -9.75 8.10 2.40
N LEU A 85 -9.71 7.21 1.41
CA LEU A 85 -10.48 5.98 1.41
C LEU A 85 -9.58 4.75 1.51
N THR A 86 -10.18 3.66 1.95
CA THR A 86 -9.59 2.33 1.99
C THR A 86 -10.61 1.30 1.53
N VAL A 87 -10.19 0.04 1.44
CA VAL A 87 -11.06 -1.11 1.23
C VAL A 87 -11.07 -1.94 2.50
N LYS A 88 -12.26 -2.19 3.04
CA LYS A 88 -12.47 -3.03 4.22
C LYS A 88 -13.54 -4.07 3.90
N GLU A 89 -13.23 -5.35 4.09
CA GLU A 89 -14.13 -6.46 3.75
C GLU A 89 -14.68 -6.39 2.32
N GLY A 90 -13.84 -6.01 1.34
CA GLY A 90 -14.26 -5.89 -0.06
C GLY A 90 -15.05 -4.61 -0.40
N GLU A 91 -15.37 -3.77 0.58
CA GLU A 91 -16.12 -2.52 0.37
C GLU A 91 -15.26 -1.28 0.55
N VAL A 92 -15.57 -0.24 -0.23
CA VAL A 92 -14.96 1.08 -0.06
C VAL A 92 -15.43 1.69 1.25
N ALA A 93 -14.47 2.08 2.08
CA ALA A 93 -14.70 2.62 3.41
C ALA A 93 -13.81 3.86 3.66
N PRO A 94 -14.25 4.79 4.52
CA PRO A 94 -13.41 5.91 4.94
C PRO A 94 -12.25 5.42 5.83
N TYR A 95 -11.03 5.87 5.57
CA TYR A 95 -9.85 5.45 6.36
C TYR A 95 -9.68 6.26 7.67
N LYS A 96 -10.24 7.48 7.73
CA LYS A 96 -10.44 8.37 8.91
C LYS A 96 -11.05 9.70 8.40
N ASN A 97 -11.67 10.51 9.26
CA ASN A 97 -12.12 11.88 8.94
C ASN A 97 -10.93 12.86 8.84
N ALA A 98 -9.94 12.55 8.01
CA ALA A 98 -8.71 13.31 7.93
C ALA A 98 -8.54 13.92 6.53
N CYS A 99 -8.14 15.18 6.50
CA CYS A 99 -7.83 15.96 5.30
C CYS A 99 -6.59 15.40 4.58
N LEU A 100 -6.39 15.83 3.32
CA LEU A 100 -5.23 15.53 2.47
C LEU A 100 -3.86 15.56 3.18
N ASP A 101 -3.65 16.49 4.13
CA ASP A 101 -2.43 16.60 4.94
C ASP A 101 -2.08 15.29 5.67
N PHE A 102 -3.08 14.48 6.03
CA PHE A 102 -2.87 13.19 6.65
C PHE A 102 -2.43 12.14 5.65
N CYS A 103 -2.88 12.18 4.39
CA CYS A 103 -2.53 11.17 3.41
C CYS A 103 -1.07 11.28 2.98
N VAL A 104 -0.55 12.50 2.83
CA VAL A 104 0.88 12.71 2.59
C VAL A 104 1.68 12.18 3.78
N LYS A 105 1.30 12.52 5.02
CA LYS A 105 1.96 11.99 6.23
C LYS A 105 1.90 10.48 6.38
N SER A 106 0.76 9.85 6.11
CA SER A 106 0.57 8.40 6.30
C SER A 106 1.10 7.56 5.14
N ILE A 107 1.18 8.13 3.93
CA ILE A 107 1.92 7.55 2.80
C ILE A 107 3.43 7.70 3.04
N ASP A 108 3.90 8.85 3.51
CA ASP A 108 5.31 9.05 3.88
C ASP A 108 5.73 8.05 4.97
N GLU A 109 5.00 7.92 6.07
CA GLU A 109 5.45 7.04 7.17
C GLU A 109 5.50 5.55 6.77
N SER A 110 4.56 5.09 5.93
CA SER A 110 4.47 3.68 5.53
C SER A 110 5.36 3.33 4.32
N ILE A 111 5.46 4.21 3.31
CA ILE A 111 6.30 3.97 2.13
C ILE A 111 7.76 4.27 2.45
N PHE A 112 8.06 5.34 3.18
CA PHE A 112 9.44 5.72 3.52
C PHE A 112 10.10 4.65 4.39
N ASN A 113 9.39 4.06 5.36
CA ASN A 113 9.96 3.00 6.20
C ASN A 113 10.23 1.72 5.38
N SER A 114 9.34 1.37 4.43
CA SER A 114 9.56 0.20 3.58
C SER A 114 10.63 0.41 2.50
N LEU A 115 10.73 1.61 1.91
CA LEU A 115 11.79 1.95 0.93
C LEU A 115 13.15 2.16 1.60
N ILE A 116 13.20 2.77 2.78
CA ILE A 116 14.42 2.92 3.58
C ILE A 116 14.93 1.57 4.03
N TYR A 117 14.08 0.67 4.54
CA TYR A 117 14.53 -0.69 4.86
C TYR A 117 15.07 -1.41 3.62
N PHE A 118 14.42 -1.25 2.46
CA PHE A 118 14.88 -1.85 1.21
C PHE A 118 16.24 -1.28 0.74
N LEU A 119 16.43 0.04 0.82
CA LEU A 119 17.69 0.73 0.47
C LEU A 119 18.81 0.47 1.48
N ILE A 120 18.52 0.52 2.78
CA ILE A 120 19.46 0.19 3.86
C ILE A 120 19.91 -1.26 3.72
N CYS A 121 18.99 -2.23 3.54
CA CYS A 121 19.36 -3.63 3.35
C CYS A 121 20.21 -3.85 2.09
N SER A 122 19.91 -3.14 1.00
CA SER A 122 20.68 -3.24 -0.26
C SER A 122 22.10 -2.66 -0.11
N ILE A 123 22.26 -1.57 0.62
CA ILE A 123 23.56 -0.93 0.88
C ILE A 123 24.36 -1.75 1.90
N PHE A 124 23.72 -2.27 2.95
CA PHE A 124 24.36 -3.11 3.97
C PHE A 124 24.90 -4.41 3.38
N PHE A 125 24.22 -4.98 2.38
CA PHE A 125 24.68 -6.18 1.69
C PHE A 125 25.87 -5.94 0.75
N PHE A 126 26.07 -4.70 0.27
CA PHE A 126 27.09 -4.37 -0.74
C PHE A 126 28.33 -3.65 -0.20
N THR A 127 28.26 -2.94 0.93
CA THR A 127 29.36 -2.07 1.41
C THR A 127 30.02 -2.50 2.73
N PHE A 128 29.70 -3.70 3.22
CA PHE A 128 30.21 -4.20 4.50
C PHE A 128 31.74 -4.41 4.62
N PRO A 129 32.60 -4.46 3.58
CA PRO A 129 34.03 -4.63 3.85
C PRO A 129 34.82 -3.34 4.15
N LEU A 130 34.28 -2.12 4.01
CA LEU A 130 35.17 -0.96 3.78
C LEU A 130 34.90 0.40 4.46
N LEU A 131 33.92 0.60 5.34
CA LEU A 131 33.71 1.94 5.94
C LEU A 131 33.52 1.93 7.46
N GLU A 132 34.28 2.78 8.15
CA GLU A 132 34.18 3.01 9.60
C GLU A 132 32.78 3.54 10.01
N SER A 133 32.31 3.00 11.13
CA SER A 133 30.93 3.03 11.65
C SER A 133 30.35 4.44 11.94
N GLY A 134 31.16 5.49 11.97
CA GLY A 134 30.71 6.86 12.29
C GLY A 134 30.14 7.66 11.09
N PHE A 135 30.53 7.34 9.86
CA PHE A 135 30.16 8.14 8.68
C PHE A 135 28.75 7.80 8.16
N ILE A 136 28.35 6.53 8.28
CA ILE A 136 27.08 6.01 7.76
C ILE A 136 25.88 6.62 8.50
N ILE A 137 25.96 6.75 9.83
CA ILE A 137 24.85 7.29 10.64
C ILE A 137 24.59 8.75 10.27
N ASN A 138 25.65 9.57 10.18
CA ASN A 138 25.51 10.97 9.80
C ASN A 138 25.03 11.15 8.35
N PHE A 139 25.49 10.29 7.43
CA PHE A 139 25.05 10.34 6.04
C PHE A 139 23.57 9.96 5.88
N VAL A 140 23.14 8.89 6.55
CA VAL A 140 21.73 8.45 6.55
C VAL A 140 20.82 9.52 7.15
N LEU A 141 21.21 10.14 8.27
CA LEU A 141 20.46 11.23 8.89
C LEU A 141 20.38 12.47 7.98
N LYS A 142 21.46 12.80 7.27
CA LYS A 142 21.53 13.97 6.39
C LYS A 142 20.74 13.76 5.10
N ILE A 143 20.76 12.55 4.53
CA ILE A 143 19.91 12.13 3.41
C ILE A 143 18.44 12.17 3.83
N ASN A 144 18.09 11.64 5.00
CA ASN A 144 16.73 11.69 5.53
C ASN A 144 16.23 13.14 5.67
N THR A 145 17.07 14.03 6.20
CA THR A 145 16.73 15.46 6.37
C THR A 145 16.58 16.21 5.04
N LEU A 146 17.35 15.85 4.00
CA LEU A 146 17.27 16.46 2.68
C LEU A 146 16.04 15.99 1.89
N ILE A 147 15.70 14.70 1.99
CA ILE A 147 14.54 14.11 1.31
C ILE A 147 13.25 14.61 1.96
N THR A 148 13.18 14.63 3.30
CA THR A 148 11.99 15.11 4.02
C THR A 148 11.71 16.60 3.78
N ASN A 149 12.75 17.45 3.73
CA ASN A 149 12.55 18.89 3.48
C ASN A 149 12.35 19.25 1.99
N GLY A 150 12.87 18.44 1.06
CA GLY A 150 12.73 18.67 -0.39
C GLY A 150 11.36 18.25 -0.93
N LEU A 151 10.92 17.02 -0.64
CA LEU A 151 9.64 16.50 -1.16
C LEU A 151 8.41 17.21 -0.58
N TYR A 152 8.48 17.69 0.66
CA TYR A 152 7.39 18.47 1.28
C TYR A 152 7.12 19.80 0.57
N ARG A 153 8.14 20.43 -0.04
CA ARG A 153 7.97 21.71 -0.74
C ARG A 153 7.34 21.55 -2.12
N ASP A 154 7.70 20.51 -2.86
CA ASP A 154 7.20 20.30 -4.23
C ASP A 154 5.78 19.72 -4.30
N LEU A 155 5.37 18.95 -3.30
CA LEU A 155 4.00 18.42 -3.20
C LEU A 155 2.98 19.48 -2.76
N SER A 156 3.40 20.53 -2.06
CA SER A 156 2.54 21.64 -1.63
C SER A 156 2.25 22.63 -2.76
N TYR A 157 3.18 22.80 -3.72
CA TYR A 157 3.05 23.79 -4.80
C TYR A 157 2.28 23.29 -6.03
N ASN A 158 2.17 21.99 -6.26
CA ASN A 158 1.51 21.43 -7.46
C ASN A 158 0.01 21.13 -7.28
N TYR A 159 -0.54 21.36 -6.08
CA TYR A 159 -1.94 21.04 -5.74
C TYR A 159 -2.72 22.24 -5.14
N LEU A 160 -2.15 23.45 -5.19
CA LEU A 160 -2.84 24.73 -5.00
C LEU A 160 -3.25 25.31 -6.37
#